data_AF-A0A382LP30-F1
#
_entry.id   AF-A0A382LP30-F1
#
_cell.length_a   1.000
_cell.length_b   1.000
_cell.length_c   1.000
_cell.angle_alpha   90.00
_cell.angle_beta   90.00
_cell.angle_gamma   90.00
#
_symmetry.space_group_name_H-M   'P 1'
#
loop_
_entity.id
_entity.type
_entity.pdbx_description
1 polymer ?
#
loop_
_entity_poly.entity_id
_entity_poly.type
_entity_poly.pdbx_seq_one_letter_code
_entity_poly.pdbx_strand_id
1 'polypeptide(L)'
;MDLIVNYIHKLKKYYHLLLFIAILLVPIDAGNTAEYQLVMKSLDNNSPDYTVGRDSKCSLHSLEMNRTEVDISYGKPNESKEREMKIVGTNFPNGRNYISGGCVVWSGMDVKAIIYLCTSCVEVRNKWLEKNSMEQIWFDRVKRILVDLNQ
;
A
#
# COMPACT_ATOMS: atom_id res chain seq x y z
N MET A 1 -60.92 -7.88 -16.95
CA MET A 1 -59.64 -8.48 -16.52
C MET A 1 -58.43 -7.74 -17.11
N ASP A 2 -58.59 -7.08 -18.26
CA ASP A 2 -57.51 -6.38 -18.99
C ASP A 2 -56.97 -5.08 -18.34
N LEU A 3 -57.78 -4.40 -17.52
CA LEU A 3 -57.35 -3.18 -16.82
C LEU A 3 -56.30 -3.44 -15.73
N ILE A 4 -56.40 -4.58 -15.03
CA ILE A 4 -55.49 -4.94 -13.93
C ILE A 4 -54.14 -5.40 -14.48
N VAL A 5 -54.14 -6.19 -15.56
CA VAL A 5 -52.91 -6.69 -16.21
C VAL A 5 -52.10 -5.54 -16.80
N ASN A 6 -52.76 -4.55 -17.43
CA ASN A 6 -52.11 -3.38 -17.99
C ASN A 6 -51.51 -2.46 -16.89
N TYR A 7 -52.19 -2.35 -15.74
CA TYR A 7 -51.69 -1.61 -14.57
C TYR A 7 -50.43 -2.26 -13.96
N ILE A 8 -50.42 -3.58 -13.81
CA ILE A 8 -49.27 -4.34 -13.30
C ILE A 8 -48.06 -4.24 -14.25
N HIS A 9 -48.30 -4.24 -15.57
CA HIS A 9 -47.21 -4.12 -16.55
C HIS A 9 -46.56 -2.72 -16.54
N LYS A 10 -47.36 -1.66 -16.32
CA LYS A 10 -46.87 -0.30 -16.11
C LYS A 10 -46.02 -0.19 -14.84
N LEU A 11 -46.48 -0.77 -13.73
CA LEU A 11 -45.75 -0.76 -12.45
C LEU A 11 -44.35 -1.41 -12.54
N LYS A 12 -44.22 -2.54 -13.25
CA LYS A 12 -42.90 -3.17 -13.49
C LYS A 12 -41.93 -2.29 -14.28
N LYS A 13 -42.43 -1.47 -15.21
CA LYS A 13 -41.59 -0.54 -16.00
C LYS A 13 -40.99 0.56 -15.13
N TYR A 14 -41.74 1.03 -14.13
CA TYR A 14 -41.27 2.06 -13.20
C TYR A 14 -40.51 1.50 -12.01
N TYR A 15 -40.60 0.20 -11.72
CA TYR A 15 -39.87 -0.44 -10.63
C TYR A 15 -38.35 -0.23 -10.74
N HIS A 16 -37.76 -0.44 -11.92
CA HIS A 16 -36.32 -0.22 -12.12
C HIS A 16 -35.92 1.25 -12.02
N LEU A 17 -36.79 2.16 -12.47
CA LEU A 17 -36.55 3.60 -12.35
C LEU A 17 -36.62 4.06 -10.89
N LEU A 18 -37.59 3.56 -10.12
CA LEU A 18 -37.73 3.83 -8.69
C LEU A 18 -36.57 3.23 -7.89
N LEU A 19 -36.09 2.04 -8.27
CA LEU A 19 -34.91 1.42 -7.67
C LEU A 19 -33.63 2.25 -7.92
N PHE A 20 -33.46 2.79 -9.14
CA PHE A 20 -32.33 3.66 -9.48
C PHE A 20 -32.35 4.97 -8.71
N ILE A 21 -33.53 5.60 -8.57
CA ILE A 21 -33.71 6.82 -7.77
C ILE A 21 -33.44 6.54 -6.29
N ALA A 22 -33.87 5.39 -5.77
CA ALA A 22 -33.59 4.99 -4.39
C ALA A 22 -32.08 4.84 -4.14
N ILE A 23 -31.30 4.30 -5.08
CA ILE A 23 -29.84 4.19 -4.99
C ILE A 23 -29.16 5.58 -5.01
N LEU A 24 -29.65 6.51 -5.82
CA LEU A 24 -29.12 7.88 -5.90
C LEU A 24 -29.51 8.76 -4.70
N LEU A 25 -30.62 8.44 -4.02
CA LEU A 25 -31.10 9.13 -2.83
C LEU A 25 -30.65 8.48 -1.52
N VAL A 26 -29.91 7.36 -1.56
CA VAL A 26 -29.15 6.95 -0.38
C VAL A 26 -28.14 8.07 -0.15
N PRO A 27 -28.22 8.83 0.96
CA PRO A 27 -27.12 9.70 1.34
C PRO A 27 -25.93 8.75 1.45
N ILE A 28 -24.98 8.87 0.52
CA ILE A 28 -23.62 8.38 0.78
C ILE A 28 -23.29 9.09 2.08
N ASP A 29 -23.26 8.32 3.17
CA ASP A 29 -23.00 8.86 4.48
C ASP A 29 -21.65 9.54 4.35
N ALA A 30 -21.66 10.87 4.20
CA ALA A 30 -20.46 11.69 4.06
C ALA A 30 -19.75 11.81 5.42
N GLY A 31 -20.00 10.86 6.33
CA GLY A 31 -19.28 10.59 7.55
C GLY A 31 -17.90 10.02 7.26
N ASN A 32 -17.06 10.82 6.59
CA ASN A 32 -15.60 10.75 6.72
C ASN A 32 -14.87 11.99 6.15
N THR A 33 -15.57 12.99 5.59
CA THR A 33 -14.82 14.12 4.98
C THR A 33 -13.94 14.87 6.00
N ALA A 34 -14.31 14.89 7.28
CA ALA A 34 -13.47 15.47 8.34
C ALA A 34 -12.19 14.65 8.65
N GLU A 35 -12.22 13.32 8.56
CA GLU A 35 -11.03 12.48 8.79
C GLU A 35 -10.03 12.64 7.63
N TYR A 36 -10.49 12.65 6.38
CA TYR A 36 -9.64 12.95 5.22
C TYR A 36 -9.12 14.39 5.20
N GLN A 37 -9.95 15.37 5.62
CA GLN A 37 -9.52 16.76 5.72
C GLN A 37 -8.51 16.96 6.86
N LEU A 38 -8.61 16.21 7.96
CA LEU A 38 -7.60 16.24 9.03
C LEU A 38 -6.26 15.63 8.59
N VAL A 39 -6.28 14.59 7.74
CA VAL A 39 -5.06 14.03 7.12
C VAL A 39 -4.38 15.05 6.21
N MET A 40 -5.14 15.92 5.53
CA MET A 40 -4.58 16.96 4.65
C MET A 40 -4.26 18.29 5.37
N LYS A 41 -4.71 18.49 6.61
CA LYS A 41 -4.59 19.75 7.38
C LYS A 41 -3.55 19.67 8.49
N SER A 42 -2.45 18.96 8.25
CA SER A 42 -1.23 19.09 9.02
C SER A 42 -0.06 19.19 8.03
N LEU A 43 0.09 20.40 7.47
CA LEU A 43 1.38 20.93 7.02
C LEU A 43 2.26 21.23 8.24
N ASP A 44 2.35 20.28 9.18
CA ASP A 44 3.43 20.28 10.14
C ASP A 44 4.59 19.61 9.43
N ASN A 45 5.78 20.21 9.49
CA ASN A 45 7.02 19.70 8.90
C ASN A 45 7.51 18.38 9.54
N ASN A 46 6.60 17.57 10.07
CA ASN A 46 6.86 16.33 10.75
C ASN A 46 6.49 15.19 9.80
N SER A 47 7.46 14.32 9.52
CA SER A 47 7.23 13.12 8.74
C SER A 47 6.04 12.32 9.28
N PRO A 48 5.15 11.79 8.41
CA PRO A 48 4.00 11.00 8.83
C PRO A 48 4.42 9.87 9.77
N ASP A 49 3.77 9.80 10.93
CA ASP A 49 4.09 8.86 11.98
C ASP A 49 3.11 7.68 11.99
N TYR A 50 3.59 6.53 11.53
CA TYR A 50 2.83 5.28 11.49
C TYR A 50 2.94 4.45 12.79
N THR A 51 3.56 5.00 13.84
CA THR A 51 3.67 4.36 15.16
C THR A 51 2.49 4.64 16.08
N VAL A 52 1.72 5.71 15.80
CA VAL A 52 0.56 6.10 16.62
C VAL A 52 -0.49 4.99 16.61
N GLY A 53 -0.89 4.55 17.81
CA GLY A 53 -1.89 3.49 17.99
C GLY A 53 -1.39 2.07 17.65
N ARG A 54 -0.09 1.88 17.41
CA ARG A 54 0.51 0.55 17.20
C ARG A 54 1.25 0.06 18.44
N ASP A 55 1.31 -1.26 18.59
CA ASP A 55 2.13 -1.91 19.61
C ASP A 55 3.62 -1.70 19.29
N SER A 56 4.38 -1.25 20.29
CA SER A 56 5.83 -1.08 20.19
C SER A 56 6.57 -2.41 20.28
N LYS A 57 5.90 -3.51 20.66
CA LYS A 57 6.50 -4.85 20.72
C LYS A 57 6.39 -5.60 19.41
N CYS A 58 7.48 -6.20 19.00
CA CYS A 58 7.52 -7.06 17.83
C CYS A 58 6.74 -8.35 18.09
N SER A 59 5.72 -8.63 17.29
CA SER A 59 4.91 -9.84 17.38
C SER A 59 5.68 -11.16 17.17
N LEU A 60 6.87 -11.11 16.55
CA LEU A 60 7.70 -12.30 16.28
C LEU A 60 8.75 -12.57 17.35
N HIS A 61 9.28 -11.51 17.98
CA HIS A 61 10.42 -11.62 18.89
C HIS A 61 10.09 -11.19 20.33
N SER A 62 8.90 -10.61 20.56
CA SER A 62 8.51 -10.01 21.85
C SER A 62 9.47 -8.94 22.38
N LEU A 63 10.30 -8.37 21.49
CA LEU A 63 11.25 -7.31 21.80
C LEU A 63 10.62 -5.94 21.52
N GLU A 64 10.98 -4.92 22.30
CA GLU A 64 10.65 -3.53 21.97
C GLU A 64 11.29 -3.14 20.64
N MET A 65 10.51 -2.46 19.80
CA MET A 65 10.91 -1.98 18.50
C MET A 65 11.38 -0.53 18.57
N ASN A 66 12.35 -0.19 17.73
CA ASN A 66 12.85 1.16 17.63
C ASN A 66 11.92 2.00 16.76
N ARG A 67 11.56 3.19 17.24
CA ARG A 67 10.93 4.22 16.42
C ARG A 67 11.99 4.80 15.48
N THR A 68 11.80 4.69 14.17
CA THR A 68 12.83 5.01 13.17
C THR A 68 12.23 5.73 11.97
N GLU A 69 12.93 6.74 11.48
CA GLU A 69 12.60 7.43 10.24
C GLU A 69 13.10 6.62 9.04
N VAL A 70 12.22 6.41 8.06
CA VAL A 70 12.46 5.61 6.85
C VAL A 70 11.97 6.32 5.61
N ASP A 71 12.46 5.89 4.44
CA ASP A 71 12.03 6.44 3.16
C ASP A 71 10.59 6.03 2.81
N ILE A 72 9.87 6.96 2.17
CA ILE A 72 8.64 6.64 1.45
C ILE A 72 8.99 6.39 -0.01
N SER A 73 8.73 5.16 -0.47
CA SER A 73 8.97 4.75 -1.85
C SER A 73 7.72 4.99 -2.69
N TYR A 74 7.83 5.88 -3.67
CA TYR A 74 6.81 6.17 -4.67
C TYR A 74 7.15 5.61 -6.05
N GLY A 75 6.13 5.52 -6.89
CA GLY A 75 6.25 5.10 -8.28
C GLY A 75 6.17 3.59 -8.46
N LYS A 76 6.30 3.15 -9.71
CA LYS A 76 6.32 1.73 -10.05
C LYS A 76 7.76 1.20 -9.92
N PRO A 77 8.03 0.19 -9.07
CA PRO A 77 9.34 -0.44 -9.01
C PRO A 77 9.64 -1.20 -10.31
N ASN A 78 10.93 -1.40 -10.60
CA ASN A 78 11.33 -2.37 -11.61
C ASN A 78 11.09 -3.81 -11.08
N GLU A 79 11.11 -4.80 -11.97
CA GLU A 79 10.76 -6.19 -11.62
C GLU A 79 11.63 -6.78 -10.50
N SER A 80 12.93 -6.47 -10.49
CA SER A 80 13.86 -6.90 -9.44
C SER A 80 13.46 -6.32 -8.09
N LYS A 81 13.24 -5.01 -8.04
CA LYS A 81 12.84 -4.29 -6.84
C LYS A 81 11.46 -4.72 -6.36
N GLU A 82 10.52 -4.99 -7.27
CA GLU A 82 9.19 -5.50 -6.95
C GLU A 82 9.26 -6.86 -6.25
N ARG A 83 10.08 -7.78 -6.76
CA ARG A 83 10.33 -9.09 -6.11
C ARG A 83 10.92 -8.91 -4.71
N GLU A 84 11.94 -8.08 -4.58
CA GLU A 84 12.56 -7.78 -3.29
C GLU A 84 11.54 -7.21 -2.30
N MET A 85 10.78 -6.20 -2.72
CA MET A 85 9.75 -5.55 -1.91
C MET A 85 8.69 -6.54 -1.44
N LYS A 86 8.25 -7.47 -2.30
CA LYS A 86 7.31 -8.53 -1.96
C LYS A 86 7.88 -9.44 -0.87
N ILE A 87 9.09 -9.97 -1.06
CA ILE A 87 9.73 -10.88 -0.10
C ILE A 87 9.99 -10.19 1.24
N VAL A 88 10.56 -8.98 1.22
CA VAL A 88 10.80 -8.21 2.43
C VAL A 88 9.49 -7.92 3.15
N GLY A 89 8.46 -7.57 2.39
CA GLY A 89 7.15 -7.26 2.91
C GLY A 89 6.42 -8.42 3.57
N THR A 90 6.63 -9.65 3.10
CA THR A 90 6.01 -10.87 3.64
C THR A 90 6.85 -11.53 4.72
N ASN A 91 8.16 -11.62 4.54
CA ASN A 91 9.03 -12.45 5.37
C ASN A 91 9.64 -11.66 6.54
N PHE A 92 9.74 -10.34 6.41
CA PHE A 92 10.33 -9.47 7.43
C PHE A 92 9.39 -8.28 7.75
N PRO A 93 8.15 -8.53 8.21
CA PRO A 93 7.12 -7.48 8.34
C PRO A 93 7.55 -6.33 9.27
N ASN A 94 8.14 -6.64 10.43
CA ASN A 94 8.68 -5.64 11.37
C ASN A 94 10.15 -5.27 11.07
N GLY A 95 10.68 -5.78 9.97
CA GLY A 95 11.99 -5.46 9.44
C GLY A 95 11.89 -4.69 8.14
N ARG A 96 10.74 -4.18 7.69
CA ARG A 96 10.65 -3.39 6.45
C ARG A 96 11.05 -1.94 6.73
N ASN A 97 12.14 -1.45 6.14
CA ASN A 97 12.65 -0.07 6.34
C ASN A 97 12.16 0.93 5.29
N TYR A 98 10.92 0.80 4.82
CA TYR A 98 10.30 1.77 3.92
C TYR A 98 8.77 1.68 4.02
N ILE A 99 8.11 2.77 3.64
CA ILE A 99 6.66 2.81 3.39
C ILE A 99 6.41 2.90 1.89
N SER A 100 5.37 2.24 1.38
CA SER A 100 4.93 2.42 -0.01
C SER A 100 3.99 3.61 -0.07
N GLY A 101 4.39 4.68 -0.76
CA GLY A 101 3.62 5.92 -0.91
C GLY A 101 2.61 5.89 -2.05
N GLY A 102 2.59 4.81 -2.84
CA GLY A 102 1.74 4.66 -4.03
C GLY A 102 2.47 4.99 -5.33
N CYS A 103 1.74 4.90 -6.45
CA CYS A 103 2.34 4.98 -7.80
C CYS A 103 2.45 6.39 -8.37
N VAL A 104 1.68 7.36 -7.86
CA VAL A 104 1.63 8.73 -8.40
C VAL A 104 2.62 9.61 -7.64
N VAL A 105 3.40 10.40 -8.37
CA VAL A 105 4.41 11.31 -7.80
C VAL A 105 4.05 12.76 -8.12
N TRP A 106 4.01 13.62 -7.11
CA TRP A 106 3.84 15.08 -7.28
C TRP A 106 4.78 15.87 -6.35
N SER A 107 4.88 17.18 -6.59
CA SER A 107 5.71 18.08 -5.79
C SER A 107 5.10 18.34 -4.40
N GLY A 108 5.92 18.24 -3.35
CA GLY A 108 5.48 18.48 -1.97
C GLY A 108 4.95 17.26 -1.24
N MET A 109 5.16 16.04 -1.76
CA MET A 109 4.91 14.81 -1.01
C MET A 109 5.98 14.59 0.07
N ASP A 110 5.57 13.96 1.18
CA ASP A 110 6.48 13.48 2.20
C ASP A 110 7.47 12.47 1.61
N VAL A 111 8.75 12.62 1.94
CA VAL A 111 9.80 11.68 1.49
C VAL A 111 10.25 10.73 2.61
N LYS A 112 9.84 11.02 3.84
CA LYS A 112 10.18 10.28 5.05
C LYS A 112 8.91 9.93 5.83
N ALA A 113 8.95 8.82 6.56
CA ALA A 113 7.92 8.40 7.49
C ALA A 113 8.56 7.83 8.75
N ILE A 114 7.85 7.87 9.87
CA ILE A 114 8.30 7.24 11.12
C ILE A 114 7.55 5.92 11.31
N ILE A 115 8.30 4.85 11.57
CA ILE A 115 7.76 3.49 11.77
C ILE A 115 8.46 2.80 12.95
N TYR A 116 7.90 1.68 13.40
CA TYR A 116 8.59 0.77 14.30
C TYR A 116 9.42 -0.26 13.51
N LEU A 117 10.67 -0.46 13.94
CA LEU A 117 11.57 -1.47 13.42
C LEU A 117 12.07 -2.39 14.53
N CYS A 118 11.91 -3.70 14.33
CA CYS A 118 12.52 -4.70 15.18
C CYS A 118 13.96 -4.98 14.73
N THR A 119 14.93 -4.76 15.63
CA THR A 119 16.37 -4.98 15.36
C THR A 119 16.66 -6.37 14.82
N SER A 120 16.05 -7.42 15.40
CA SER A 120 16.24 -8.80 14.94
C SER A 120 15.65 -9.05 13.55
N CYS A 121 14.47 -8.49 13.24
CA CYS A 121 13.91 -8.58 11.88
C CYS A 121 14.78 -7.86 10.86
N VAL A 122 15.31 -6.69 11.23
CA VAL A 122 16.23 -5.88 10.41
C VAL A 122 17.52 -6.66 10.10
N GLU A 123 18.11 -7.32 11.10
CA GLU A 123 19.32 -8.10 10.94
C GLU A 123 19.13 -9.26 9.95
N VAL A 124 18.06 -10.05 10.13
CA VAL A 124 17.78 -11.18 9.25
C VAL A 124 17.48 -10.71 7.82
N ARG A 125 16.72 -9.62 7.65
CA ARG A 125 16.49 -9.00 6.35
C ARG A 125 17.81 -8.59 5.70
N ASN A 126 18.70 -7.92 6.42
CA ASN A 126 19.97 -7.45 5.87
C ASN A 126 20.85 -8.62 5.38
N LYS A 127 20.96 -9.69 6.17
CA LYS A 127 21.66 -10.91 5.76
C LYS A 127 21.04 -11.53 4.50
N TRP A 128 19.71 -11.50 4.39
CA TRP A 128 19.01 -11.97 3.20
C TRP A 128 19.31 -11.08 1.98
N LEU A 129 19.26 -9.75 2.13
CA LEU A 129 19.57 -8.80 1.05
C LEU A 129 21.02 -8.93 0.57
N GLU A 130 21.98 -9.08 1.47
CA GLU A 130 23.39 -9.29 1.13
C GLU A 130 23.57 -10.54 0.28
N LYS A 131 22.96 -11.66 0.69
CA LYS A 131 23.03 -12.91 -0.07
C LYS A 131 22.38 -12.80 -1.45
N ASN A 132 21.19 -12.20 -1.53
CA ASN A 132 20.41 -12.16 -2.77
C ASN A 132 20.89 -11.06 -3.73
N SER A 133 21.48 -9.98 -3.23
CA SER A 133 22.09 -8.95 -4.10
C SER A 133 23.27 -9.50 -4.89
N MET A 134 24.08 -10.38 -4.29
CA MET A 134 25.18 -11.06 -4.97
C MET A 134 24.70 -12.04 -6.04
N GLU A 135 23.63 -12.80 -5.76
CA GLU A 135 23.00 -13.68 -6.75
C GLU A 135 22.41 -12.88 -7.92
N GLN A 136 21.78 -11.73 -7.64
CA GLN A 136 21.23 -10.83 -8.66
C GLN A 136 22.34 -10.26 -9.56
N ILE A 137 23.44 -9.78 -8.98
CA ILE A 137 24.62 -9.27 -9.72
C ILE A 137 25.21 -10.36 -10.62
N TRP A 138 25.31 -11.59 -10.11
CA TRP A 138 25.80 -12.72 -10.89
C TRP A 138 24.87 -13.05 -12.06
N PHE A 139 23.56 -13.13 -11.81
CA PHE A 139 22.57 -13.39 -12.85
C PHE A 139 22.59 -12.32 -13.95
N ASP A 140 22.65 -11.04 -13.59
CA ASP A 140 22.72 -9.93 -14.53
C ASP A 140 24.02 -9.95 -15.35
N ARG A 141 25.13 -10.41 -14.76
CA ARG A 141 26.40 -10.59 -15.47
C ARG A 141 26.34 -11.74 -16.47
N VAL A 142 25.78 -12.89 -16.08
CA VAL A 142 25.61 -14.06 -16.97
C VAL A 142 24.66 -13.71 -18.11
N LYS A 143 23.55 -13.02 -17.82
CA LYS A 143 22.59 -12.59 -18.85
C LYS A 143 23.24 -11.68 -19.90
N ARG A 144 24.11 -10.75 -19.50
CA ARG A 144 24.88 -9.92 -20.44
C ARG A 144 25.79 -10.76 -21.32
N ILE A 145 26.57 -11.67 -20.73
CA ILE A 145 27.45 -12.57 -21.49
C ILE A 145 26.65 -13.39 -22.52
N LEU A 146 25.48 -13.91 -22.14
CA LEU A 146 24.63 -14.67 -23.06
C LEU A 146 24.04 -13.82 -24.19
N VAL A 147 23.80 -12.54 -23.96
CA VAL A 147 23.38 -11.61 -25.03
C VAL A 147 24.55 -11.33 -25.97
N ASP A 148 25.74 -11.07 -25.43
CA ASP A 148 26.96 -10.77 -26.21
C ASP A 148 27.42 -11.97 -27.05
N LEU A 149 27.19 -13.21 -26.58
CA LEU A 149 27.53 -14.44 -27.32
C LEU A 149 26.51 -14.81 -28.41
N ASN A 150 25.32 -14.20 -28.41
CA ASN A 150 24.26 -14.45 -29.39
C ASN A 150 24.15 -13.32 -30.45
N GLN A 151 25.13 -12.42 -30.49
CA GLN A 151 25.34 -11.42 -31.55
C GLN A 151 26.53 -11.82 -32.43
#